data_AF-A0A3C0KF92-F1
#
_entry.id   AF-A0A3C0KF92-F1
#
_cell.length_a   1.000
_cell.length_b   1.000
_cell.length_c   1.000
_cell.angle_alpha   90.00
_cell.angle_beta   90.00
_cell.angle_gamma   90.00
#
_symmetry.space_group_name_H-M   'P 1'
#
loop_
_entity.id
_entity.type
_entity.pdbx_description
1 polymer ?
#
loop_
_entity_poly.entity_id
_entity_poly.type
_entity_poly.pdbx_seq_one_letter_code
_entity_poly.pdbx_strand_id
1 'polypeptide(L)'
;MRLLVELAGTIAFALSGILEAARKRLDAVGVCAVGFLAAFGGGTLRDLLLDQRPFFWVRHVELLWGVLTLCVLAMLFLRSHHFALTERAIQWPDALGLGLFAATGVHEALVLDLPLLVAVLMGIITGVFGGVLRDVVCNQIPSAFNDHR
;
A
#
# COMPACT_ATOMS: atom_id res chain seq x y z
N MET A 1 -17.96 -6.48 -4.87
CA MET A 1 -16.66 -6.94 -5.42
C MET A 1 -15.56 -5.92 -5.20
N ARG A 2 -15.70 -4.67 -5.68
CA ARG A 2 -14.69 -3.61 -5.55
C ARG A 2 -14.13 -3.41 -4.12
N LEU A 3 -15.00 -3.27 -3.12
CA LEU A 3 -14.59 -3.10 -1.72
C LEU A 3 -13.70 -4.24 -1.19
N LEU A 4 -13.93 -5.48 -1.63
CA LEU A 4 -13.12 -6.62 -1.22
C LEU A 4 -11.71 -6.55 -1.82
N VAL A 5 -11.59 -6.09 -3.08
CA VAL A 5 -10.31 -5.91 -3.76
C VAL A 5 -9.52 -4.76 -3.12
N GLU A 6 -10.18 -3.63 -2.85
CA GLU A 6 -9.57 -2.50 -2.14
C GLU A 6 -9.11 -2.92 -0.74
N LEU A 7 -9.95 -3.61 0.03
CA LEU A 7 -9.61 -4.10 1.36
C LEU A 7 -8.43 -5.08 1.32
N ALA A 8 -8.43 -6.05 0.40
CA ALA A 8 -7.33 -6.99 0.24
C ALA A 8 -6.03 -6.28 -0.17
N GLY A 9 -6.10 -5.30 -1.09
CA GLY A 9 -4.96 -4.49 -1.51
C GLY A 9 -4.40 -3.63 -0.38
N THR A 10 -5.27 -2.97 0.39
CA THR A 10 -4.90 -2.18 1.56
C THR A 10 -4.22 -3.05 2.62
N ILE A 11 -4.76 -4.23 2.94
CA ILE A 11 -4.14 -5.15 3.90
C ILE A 11 -2.77 -5.62 3.40
N ALA A 12 -2.66 -6.00 2.12
CA ALA A 12 -1.42 -6.46 1.54
C ALA A 12 -0.32 -5.37 1.60
N PHE A 13 -0.64 -4.14 1.17
CA PHE A 13 0.32 -3.04 1.27
C PHE A 13 0.62 -2.62 2.71
N ALA A 14 -0.36 -2.62 3.61
CA ALA A 14 -0.15 -2.34 5.01
C ALA A 14 0.83 -3.35 5.63
N LEU A 15 0.63 -4.65 5.40
CA LEU A 15 1.54 -5.70 5.83
C LEU A 15 2.95 -5.47 5.30
N SER A 16 3.08 -5.20 4.00
CA SER A 16 4.40 -4.95 3.40
C SER A 16 5.11 -3.75 4.04
N GLY A 17 4.40 -2.63 4.24
CA GLY A 17 4.92 -1.44 4.92
C GLY A 17 5.31 -1.67 6.37
N ILE A 18 4.47 -2.36 7.13
CA ILE A 18 4.72 -2.70 8.54
C ILE A 18 5.96 -3.60 8.66
N LEU A 19 6.08 -4.62 7.81
CA LEU A 19 7.21 -5.54 7.84
C LEU A 19 8.52 -4.84 7.47
N GLU A 20 8.52 -3.94 6.47
CA GLU A 20 9.71 -3.15 6.13
C GLU A 20 10.10 -2.17 7.26
N ALA A 21 9.13 -1.47 7.85
CA ALA A 21 9.37 -0.61 9.00
C ALA A 21 9.94 -1.37 10.20
N ALA A 22 9.40 -2.57 10.48
CA ALA A 22 9.90 -3.44 11.53
C ALA A 22 11.31 -3.97 11.24
N ARG A 23 11.62 -4.31 9.98
CA ARG A 23 12.96 -4.71 9.54
C ARG A 23 13.98 -3.59 9.76
N LYS A 24 13.57 -2.34 9.54
CA LYS A 24 14.36 -1.13 9.83
C LYS A 24 14.37 -0.74 11.31
N ARG A 25 13.71 -1.52 12.19
CA ARG A 25 13.63 -1.28 13.64
C ARG A 25 13.07 0.11 13.99
N LEU A 26 12.09 0.59 13.21
CA LEU A 26 11.36 1.81 13.52
C LEU A 26 10.52 1.65 14.78
N ASP A 27 10.21 2.77 15.42
CA ASP A 27 9.32 2.81 16.58
C ASP A 27 7.84 2.65 16.17
N ALA A 28 6.95 2.63 17.15
CA ALA A 28 5.53 2.39 16.89
C ALA A 28 4.89 3.42 15.96
N VAL A 29 5.31 4.68 16.10
CA VAL A 29 4.84 5.78 15.23
C VAL A 29 5.36 5.57 13.81
N GLY A 30 6.64 5.23 13.65
CA GLY A 30 7.23 4.92 12.34
C GLY A 30 6.55 3.74 11.65
N VAL A 31 6.26 2.65 12.37
CA VAL A 31 5.54 1.49 11.81
C VAL A 31 4.15 1.88 11.33
N CYS A 32 3.39 2.63 12.13
CA CYS A 32 2.07 3.11 11.74
C CYS A 32 2.13 4.05 10.53
N ALA A 33 3.11 4.97 10.50
CA ALA A 33 3.27 5.93 9.41
C ALA A 33 3.63 5.24 8.09
N VAL A 34 4.61 4.33 8.09
CA VAL A 34 5.02 3.58 6.90
C VAL A 34 3.90 2.64 6.42
N GLY A 35 3.25 1.92 7.34
CA GLY A 35 2.10 1.08 7.02
C GLY A 35 0.95 1.87 6.39
N PHE A 36 0.64 3.06 6.93
CA PHE A 36 -0.36 3.97 6.37
C PHE A 36 0.03 4.45 4.97
N LEU A 37 1.26 4.92 4.78
CA LEU A 37 1.75 5.40 3.48
C LEU A 37 1.72 4.31 2.42
N ALA A 38 2.14 3.09 2.77
CA ALA A 38 2.06 1.94 1.87
C ALA A 38 0.61 1.63 1.49
N ALA A 39 -0.28 1.53 2.47
CA ALA A 39 -1.66 1.08 2.29
C ALA A 39 -2.57 2.09 1.58
N PHE A 40 -2.40 3.38 1.88
CA PHE A 40 -3.29 4.45 1.42
C PHE A 40 -2.65 5.39 0.41
N GLY A 41 -1.32 5.42 0.29
CA GLY A 41 -0.61 6.39 -0.54
C GLY A 41 -0.98 6.30 -2.02
N GLY A 42 -1.00 5.08 -2.58
CA GLY A 42 -1.38 4.85 -3.98
C GLY A 42 -2.82 5.25 -4.29
N GLY A 43 -3.77 4.79 -3.47
CA GLY A 43 -5.19 5.14 -3.62
C GLY A 43 -5.47 6.62 -3.38
N THR A 44 -4.75 7.28 -2.46
CA THR A 44 -4.89 8.73 -2.24
C THR A 44 -4.39 9.51 -3.45
N LEU A 45 -3.25 9.13 -4.05
CA LEU A 45 -2.76 9.77 -5.27
C LEU A 45 -3.73 9.56 -6.44
N ARG A 46 -4.25 8.34 -6.61
CA ARG A 46 -5.30 8.05 -7.59
C ARG A 46 -6.50 8.96 -7.42
N ASP A 47 -7.05 9.02 -6.21
CA ASP A 47 -8.25 9.83 -5.93
C ASP A 47 -7.97 11.32 -6.15
N LEU A 48 -6.76 11.80 -5.82
CA LEU A 48 -6.34 13.17 -6.11
C LEU A 48 -6.27 13.46 -7.62
N LEU A 49 -5.68 12.56 -8.40
CA LEU A 49 -5.51 12.73 -9.85
C LEU A 49 -6.83 12.60 -10.62
N LEU A 50 -7.78 11.82 -10.10
CA LEU A 50 -9.12 11.64 -10.66
C LEU A 50 -10.15 12.64 -10.08
N ASP A 51 -9.70 13.59 -9.26
CA ASP A 51 -10.55 14.54 -8.51
C ASP A 51 -11.70 13.88 -7.73
N GLN A 52 -11.46 12.67 -7.22
CA GLN A 52 -12.42 11.94 -6.39
C GLN A 52 -12.30 12.38 -4.92
N ARG A 53 -13.31 13.09 -4.42
CA ARG A 53 -13.43 13.46 -3.00
C ARG A 53 -14.79 13.01 -2.44
N PRO A 54 -14.86 12.61 -1.15
CA PRO A 54 -13.75 12.39 -0.22
C PRO A 54 -12.90 11.16 -0.62
N PHE A 55 -11.63 11.12 -0.19
CA PHE A 55 -10.71 10.01 -0.44
C PHE A 55 -11.28 8.67 0.05
N PHE A 56 -10.90 7.56 -0.58
CA PHE A 56 -11.50 6.25 -0.32
C PHE A 56 -11.43 5.83 1.16
N TRP A 57 -10.33 6.08 1.84
CA TRP A 57 -10.14 5.75 3.25
C TRP A 57 -10.87 6.69 4.21
N VAL A 58 -11.20 7.90 3.76
CA VAL A 58 -12.07 8.84 4.50
C VAL A 58 -13.53 8.41 4.34
N ARG A 59 -13.92 7.94 3.16
CA ARG A 59 -15.24 7.38 2.90
C ARG A 59 -15.46 6.06 3.66
N HIS A 60 -14.42 5.23 3.73
CA HIS A 60 -14.43 3.93 4.40
C HIS A 60 -13.47 3.94 5.58
N VAL A 61 -13.84 4.66 6.64
CA VAL A 61 -13.09 4.76 7.90
C VAL A 61 -12.77 3.40 8.52
N GLU A 62 -13.56 2.37 8.23
CA GLU A 62 -13.29 0.98 8.63
C GLU A 62 -11.93 0.47 8.14
N LEU A 63 -11.49 0.87 6.93
CA LEU A 63 -10.17 0.53 6.40
C LEU A 63 -9.06 1.16 7.23
N LEU A 64 -9.25 2.41 7.66
CA LEU A 64 -8.31 3.12 8.51
C LEU A 64 -8.15 2.40 9.86
N TRP A 65 -9.26 2.05 10.51
CA TRP A 65 -9.25 1.25 11.73
C TRP A 65 -8.61 -0.12 11.54
N GLY A 66 -8.87 -0.77 10.40
CA GLY A 66 -8.25 -2.03 10.02
C GLY A 66 -6.73 -1.94 9.95
N VAL A 67 -6.19 -0.92 9.27
CA VAL A 67 -4.73 -0.71 9.17
C VAL A 67 -4.13 -0.37 10.52
N LEU A 68 -4.75 0.50 11.32
CA LEU A 68 -4.25 0.81 12.67
C LEU A 68 -4.22 -0.42 13.57
N THR A 69 -5.28 -1.25 13.53
CA THR A 69 -5.36 -2.50 14.28
C THR A 69 -4.26 -3.47 13.82
N LEU A 70 -4.04 -3.57 12.52
CA LEU A 70 -3.00 -4.40 11.94
C LEU A 70 -1.59 -3.97 12.39
N CYS A 71 -1.32 -2.65 12.40
CA CYS A 71 -0.07 -2.11 12.92
C CYS A 71 0.15 -2.51 14.39
N VAL A 72 -0.86 -2.35 15.24
CA VAL A 72 -0.77 -2.71 16.66
C VAL A 72 -0.53 -4.22 16.85
N LEU A 73 -1.30 -5.06 16.15
CA LEU A 73 -1.16 -6.52 16.23
C LEU A 73 0.22 -6.98 15.75
N ALA A 74 0.68 -6.45 14.62
CA ALA A 74 1.99 -6.77 14.08
C ALA A 74 3.11 -6.35 15.04
N MET A 75 3.04 -5.17 15.64
CA MET A 75 4.02 -4.73 16.64
C MET A 75 4.07 -5.64 17.87
N LEU A 76 2.91 -6.05 18.40
CA LEU A 76 2.85 -6.99 19.53
C LEU A 76 3.46 -8.34 19.17
N PHE A 77 3.14 -8.86 17.99
CA PHE A 77 3.64 -10.14 17.49
C PHE A 77 5.16 -10.12 17.21
N LEU A 78 5.65 -9.05 16.59
CA LEU A 78 7.07 -8.85 16.29
C LEU A 78 7.90 -8.65 17.57
N ARG A 79 7.31 -8.08 18.63
CA ARG A 79 7.97 -7.96 19.93
C ARG A 79 8.05 -9.31 20.67
N SER A 80 7.05 -10.17 20.51
CA SER A 80 7.02 -11.48 21.17
C SER A 80 7.86 -12.54 20.45
N HIS A 81 8.08 -12.41 19.15
CA HIS A 81 8.87 -13.34 18.35
C HIS A 81 10.06 -12.67 17.68
N HIS A 82 11.29 -13.12 17.99
CA HIS A 82 12.51 -12.77 17.28
C HIS A 82 12.53 -13.43 15.88
N PHE A 83 11.63 -13.00 14.99
CA PHE A 83 11.67 -13.42 13.59
C PHE A 83 12.74 -12.65 12.83
N ALA A 84 13.57 -13.38 12.08
CA ALA A 84 14.34 -12.79 11.00
C ALA A 84 13.37 -12.42 9.87
N LEU A 85 13.06 -11.13 9.75
CA LEU A 85 12.23 -10.61 8.66
C LEU A 85 13.01 -10.72 7.34
N THR A 86 12.64 -11.70 6.53
CA THR A 86 13.23 -11.94 5.20
C THR A 86 12.58 -11.02 4.18
N GLU A 87 13.37 -10.52 3.21
CA GLU A 87 12.88 -9.69 2.09
C GLU A 87 11.70 -10.33 1.34
N ARG A 88 11.72 -11.66 1.19
CA ARG A 88 10.60 -12.41 0.58
C ARG A 88 9.28 -12.17 1.30
N ALA A 89 9.27 -12.08 2.63
CA ALA A 89 8.04 -11.85 3.40
C ALA A 89 7.40 -10.48 3.11
N ILE A 90 8.20 -9.52 2.62
CA ILE A 90 7.78 -8.15 2.27
C ILE A 90 7.32 -8.11 0.81
N GLN A 91 8.00 -8.83 -0.08
CA GLN A 91 7.74 -8.88 -1.52
C GLN A 91 6.42 -9.58 -1.90
N TRP A 92 6.07 -10.68 -1.24
CA TRP A 92 4.80 -11.39 -1.51
C TRP A 92 3.56 -10.50 -1.33
N PRO A 93 3.37 -9.85 -0.17
CA PRO A 93 2.24 -8.94 0.00
C PRO A 93 2.36 -7.68 -0.88
N ASP A 94 3.57 -7.19 -1.17
CA ASP A 94 3.78 -6.08 -2.10
C ASP A 94 3.27 -6.42 -3.51
N ALA A 95 3.63 -7.59 -4.04
CA ALA A 95 3.21 -8.05 -5.37
C ALA A 95 1.70 -8.25 -5.46
N LEU A 96 1.08 -8.80 -4.41
CA LEU A 96 -0.38 -8.93 -4.33
C LEU A 96 -1.06 -7.56 -4.30
N GLY A 97 -0.58 -6.65 -3.45
CA GLY A 97 -1.08 -5.28 -3.37
C GLY A 97 -0.97 -4.57 -4.72
N LEU A 98 0.20 -4.65 -5.37
CA LEU A 98 0.49 -4.05 -6.66
C LEU A 98 -0.54 -4.47 -7.72
N GLY A 99 -0.81 -5.78 -7.84
CA GLY A 99 -1.78 -6.30 -8.80
C GLY A 99 -3.21 -5.85 -8.52
N LEU A 100 -3.65 -5.91 -7.26
CA LEU A 100 -5.00 -5.51 -6.86
C LEU A 100 -5.21 -4.00 -7.07
N PHE A 101 -4.27 -3.16 -6.64
CA PHE A 101 -4.40 -1.72 -6.82
C PHE A 101 -4.23 -1.28 -8.28
N ALA A 102 -3.39 -1.95 -9.07
CA ALA A 102 -3.34 -1.71 -10.50
C ALA A 102 -4.70 -1.98 -11.16
N ALA A 103 -5.32 -3.13 -10.87
CA ALA A 103 -6.64 -3.44 -11.39
C ALA A 103 -7.70 -2.41 -10.96
N THR A 104 -7.71 -1.99 -9.69
CA THR A 104 -8.65 -0.95 -9.22
C THR A 104 -8.40 0.41 -9.86
N GLY A 105 -7.13 0.81 -10.07
CA GLY A 105 -6.79 2.10 -10.67
C GLY A 105 -7.24 2.19 -12.12
N VAL A 106 -7.06 1.11 -12.91
CA VAL A 106 -7.60 1.02 -14.27
C VAL A 106 -9.12 1.08 -14.23
N HIS A 107 -9.76 0.31 -13.34
CA HIS A 107 -11.21 0.25 -13.25
C HIS A 107 -11.83 1.62 -12.92
N GLU A 108 -11.30 2.35 -11.94
CA GLU A 108 -11.81 3.68 -11.58
C GLU A 108 -11.70 4.68 -12.74
N ALA A 109 -10.59 4.66 -13.46
CA ALA A 109 -10.41 5.54 -14.61
C ALA A 109 -11.37 5.20 -15.76
N LEU A 110 -11.64 3.90 -16.00
CA LEU A 110 -12.61 3.46 -17.01
C LEU A 110 -14.05 3.82 -16.62
N VAL A 111 -14.40 3.77 -15.33
CA VAL A 111 -15.73 4.18 -14.83
C VAL A 111 -15.97 5.68 -15.03
N LEU A 112 -14.90 6.47 -15.07
CA LEU A 112 -14.95 7.91 -15.38
C LEU A 112 -14.89 8.22 -16.89
N ASP A 113 -15.05 7.20 -17.74
CA ASP A 113 -14.99 7.31 -19.20
C ASP A 113 -13.69 7.98 -19.72
N LEU A 114 -12.59 7.82 -18.98
CA LEU A 114 -11.29 8.35 -19.40
C LEU A 114 -10.67 7.53 -20.54
N PRO A 115 -9.82 8.13 -21.38
CA PRO A 115 -9.13 7.42 -22.45
C PRO A 115 -8.34 6.21 -21.94
N LEU A 116 -8.29 5.14 -22.73
CA LEU A 116 -7.67 3.87 -22.34
C LEU A 116 -6.21 4.03 -21.85
N LEU A 117 -5.44 4.92 -22.50
CA LEU A 117 -4.08 5.24 -22.09
C LEU A 117 -4.03 5.81 -20.66
N VAL A 118 -4.95 6.72 -20.34
CA VAL A 118 -5.05 7.32 -19.00
C VAL A 118 -5.42 6.24 -17.99
N ALA A 119 -6.34 5.34 -18.32
CA ALA A 119 -6.71 4.25 -17.43
C ALA A 119 -5.53 3.32 -17.09
N VAL A 120 -4.73 2.94 -18.09
CA VAL A 120 -3.50 2.15 -17.88
C VAL A 120 -2.53 2.89 -16.96
N LEU A 121 -2.28 4.18 -17.22
CA LEU A 121 -1.40 5.00 -16.38
C LEU A 121 -1.90 5.13 -14.94
N MET A 122 -3.22 5.27 -14.74
CA MET A 122 -3.82 5.30 -13.41
C MET A 122 -3.65 3.98 -12.68
N GLY A 123 -3.78 2.85 -13.37
CA GLY A 123 -3.45 1.53 -12.81
C GLY A 123 -2.01 1.47 -12.30
N ILE A 124 -1.05 1.83 -13.17
CA ILE A 124 0.38 1.81 -12.82
C ILE A 124 0.67 2.71 -11.63
N ILE A 125 0.19 3.95 -11.65
CA ILE A 125 0.42 4.92 -10.57
C ILE A 125 -0.20 4.43 -9.26
N THR A 126 -1.46 3.96 -9.28
CA THR A 126 -2.15 3.48 -8.07
C THR A 126 -1.40 2.30 -7.44
N GLY A 127 -0.97 1.34 -8.27
CA GLY A 127 -0.26 0.14 -7.79
C GLY A 127 1.13 0.47 -7.25
N VAL A 128 1.95 1.19 -8.01
CA VAL A 128 3.38 1.37 -7.70
C VAL A 128 3.60 2.37 -6.55
N PHE A 129 2.78 3.42 -6.46
CA PHE A 129 3.10 4.57 -5.62
C PHE A 129 3.06 4.25 -4.11
N GLY A 130 2.24 3.29 -3.67
CA GLY A 130 2.23 2.83 -2.28
C GLY A 130 3.59 2.24 -1.86
N GLY A 131 4.13 1.31 -2.66
CA GLY A 131 5.45 0.72 -2.43
C GLY A 131 6.59 1.74 -2.54
N VAL A 132 6.51 2.67 -3.49
CA VAL A 132 7.50 3.76 -3.64
C VAL A 132 7.54 4.65 -2.40
N LEU A 133 6.38 5.08 -1.87
CA LEU A 133 6.34 5.91 -0.66
C LEU A 133 6.92 5.18 0.55
N ARG A 134 6.59 3.89 0.71
CA ARG A 134 7.19 3.03 1.75
C ARG A 134 8.71 3.06 1.65
N ASP A 135 9.24 2.73 0.47
CA ASP A 135 10.67 2.53 0.28
C ASP A 135 11.46 3.84 0.46
N VAL A 136 10.95 4.96 -0.08
CA VAL A 136 11.56 6.29 0.07
C VAL A 136 11.63 6.71 1.54
N VAL A 137 10.54 6.53 2.31
CA VAL A 137 10.53 6.90 3.74
C VAL A 137 11.42 5.96 4.56
N CYS A 138 11.56 4.70 4.15
CA CYS A 138 12.51 3.75 4.73
C CYS A 138 13.95 3.92 4.20
N ASN A 139 14.22 5.01 3.46
CA ASN A 139 15.53 5.35 2.87
C ASN A 139 16.12 4.21 2.04
N GLN A 140 15.30 3.62 1.17
CA GLN A 140 15.68 2.59 0.21
C GLN A 140 15.32 3.02 -1.21
N ILE A 141 16.07 2.51 -2.18
CA ILE A 141 15.69 2.62 -3.58
C ILE A 141 14.41 1.79 -3.74
N PRO A 142 13.32 2.37 -4.26
CA PRO A 142 12.07 1.65 -4.45
C PRO A 142 12.23 0.36 -5.25
N SER A 143 11.56 -0.70 -4.82
CA SER A 143 11.57 -2.00 -5.51
C SER A 143 11.18 -1.88 -6.98
N ALA A 144 10.27 -0.95 -7.29
CA ALA A 144 9.84 -0.62 -8.65
C ALA A 144 10.96 -0.08 -9.57
N PHE A 145 12.05 0.45 -8.99
CA PHE A 145 13.18 1.02 -9.72
C PHE A 145 14.43 0.13 -9.64
N ASN A 146 14.36 -0.97 -8.89
CA ASN A 146 15.49 -1.85 -8.67
C ASN A 146 15.56 -2.90 -9.79
N ASP A 147 16.53 -2.73 -10.70
CA ASP A 147 16.84 -3.70 -11.75
C ASP A 147 17.53 -4.91 -11.11
N HIS A 148 17.02 -6.12 -11.33
CA HIS A 148 17.52 -7.36 -10.72
C HIS A 148 18.80 -7.88 -11.42
N ARG A 149 19.75 -6.98 -11.70
CA ARG A 149 21.08 -7.33 -12.21
C ARG A 149 22.09 -7.47 -11.09
#